data_AF-A0A2D4GST6-F1
#
_entry.id   AF-A0A2D4GST6-F1
#
_cell.length_a   1.000
_cell.length_b   1.000
_cell.length_c   1.000
_cell.angle_alpha   90.00
_cell.angle_beta   90.00
_cell.angle_gamma   90.00
#
_symmetry.space_group_name_H-M   'P 1'
#
loop_
_entity.id
_entity.type
_entity.pdbx_description
1 polymer ?
#
loop_
_entity_poly.entity_id
_entity_poly.type
_entity_poly.pdbx_seq_one_letter_code
_entity_poly.pdbx_strand_id
1 'polypeptide(L)'
;PYEYNYGLDGGMNFLDKRLEVKSHQHEEIQNVRKHIHSCFTNVNCFLLPHPGLKVATSPNFDGRLNDIADEFKDQLKQLIPFVLDPSQLLEKEINGSKVTCRGLLEYFKAYIKIYQGEDLPHPKSMLLATAEANNLAAVASAKDLYYSSMEKI
;
A
#
# COMPACT_ATOMS: atom_id res chain seq x y z
N PRO A 1 -20.00 -12.48 -8.28
CA PRO A 1 -19.50 -13.74 -8.86
C PRO A 1 -19.88 -13.99 -10.34
N TYR A 2 -20.95 -13.38 -10.88
CA TYR A 2 -21.43 -13.75 -12.22
C TYR A 2 -20.58 -13.24 -13.40
N GLU A 3 -19.96 -12.06 -13.27
CA GLU A 3 -19.03 -11.54 -14.29
C GLU A 3 -17.57 -11.86 -13.98
N TYR A 4 -17.21 -11.83 -12.69
CA TYR A 4 -15.90 -12.21 -12.18
C TYR A 4 -16.08 -12.99 -10.88
N ASN A 5 -15.28 -14.04 -10.74
CA ASN A 5 -15.21 -14.84 -9.51
C ASN A 5 -14.67 -13.99 -8.35
N TYR A 6 -14.96 -14.39 -7.12
CA TYR A 6 -14.28 -13.81 -5.96
C TYR A 6 -12.81 -14.22 -5.92
N GLY A 7 -12.00 -13.46 -5.19
CA GLY A 7 -10.57 -13.73 -5.03
C GLY A 7 -9.68 -12.93 -5.97
N LEU A 8 -8.40 -13.34 -6.03
CA LEU A 8 -7.36 -12.68 -6.80
C LEU A 8 -7.60 -12.79 -8.30
N ASP A 9 -7.87 -14.00 -8.82
CA ASP A 9 -8.00 -14.23 -10.27
C ASP A 9 -9.13 -13.40 -10.90
N GLY A 10 -10.29 -13.38 -10.26
CA GLY A 10 -11.41 -12.56 -10.73
C GLY A 10 -11.12 -11.06 -10.59
N GLY A 11 -10.39 -10.67 -9.54
CA GLY A 11 -9.95 -9.29 -9.35
C GLY A 11 -8.96 -8.82 -10.41
N MET A 12 -7.99 -9.64 -10.78
CA MET A 12 -7.05 -9.31 -11.85
C MET A 12 -7.75 -9.16 -13.20
N ASN A 13 -8.62 -10.10 -13.58
CA ASN A 13 -9.42 -9.98 -14.80
C ASN A 13 -10.29 -8.71 -14.83
N PHE A 14 -10.87 -8.36 -13.67
CA PHE A 14 -11.64 -7.12 -13.53
C PHE A 14 -10.74 -5.88 -13.66
N LEU A 15 -9.58 -5.88 -13.01
CA LEU A 15 -8.61 -4.78 -13.02
C LEU A 15 -8.08 -4.52 -14.42
N ASP A 16 -7.68 -5.56 -15.15
CA ASP A 16 -7.14 -5.47 -16.51
C ASP A 16 -8.16 -4.77 -17.43
N LYS A 17 -9.43 -5.18 -17.37
CA LYS A 17 -10.51 -4.53 -18.13
C LYS A 17 -10.73 -3.08 -17.69
N ARG A 18 -10.53 -2.76 -16.42
CA ARG A 18 -10.74 -1.40 -15.87
C ARG A 18 -9.59 -0.45 -16.17
N LEU A 19 -8.38 -0.95 -16.31
CA LEU A 19 -7.18 -0.16 -16.65
C LEU A 19 -6.96 -0.03 -18.16
N GLU A 20 -7.71 -0.75 -18.98
CA GLU A 20 -7.70 -0.60 -20.45
C GLU A 20 -7.97 0.87 -20.86
N VAL A 21 -6.99 1.47 -21.54
CA VAL A 21 -7.07 2.83 -22.07
C VAL A 21 -7.90 2.81 -23.35
N LYS A 22 -8.96 3.63 -23.40
CA LYS A 22 -9.86 3.73 -24.56
C LYS A 22 -9.93 5.16 -25.05
N SER A 23 -9.97 5.33 -26.38
CA SER A 23 -9.94 6.63 -27.05
C SER A 23 -11.09 7.58 -26.67
N HIS A 24 -12.25 7.04 -26.31
CA HIS A 24 -13.42 7.82 -25.90
C HIS A 24 -13.35 8.34 -24.45
N GLN A 25 -12.37 7.91 -23.67
CA GLN A 25 -12.21 8.35 -22.28
C GLN A 25 -11.59 9.74 -22.23
N HIS A 26 -11.95 10.54 -21.22
CA HIS A 26 -11.32 11.84 -20.99
C HIS A 26 -9.80 11.69 -20.84
N GLU A 27 -9.03 12.65 -21.37
CA GLU A 27 -7.56 12.59 -21.41
C GLU A 27 -6.94 12.36 -20.03
N GLU A 28 -7.47 13.03 -19.01
CA GLU A 28 -7.04 12.86 -17.62
C GLU A 28 -7.14 11.41 -17.14
N ILE A 29 -8.23 10.71 -17.49
CA ILE A 29 -8.43 9.30 -17.12
C ILE A 29 -7.46 8.40 -17.87
N GLN A 30 -7.22 8.67 -19.16
CA GLN A 30 -6.23 7.94 -19.94
C GLN A 30 -4.84 8.11 -19.36
N ASN A 31 -4.50 9.32 -18.92
CA ASN A 31 -3.21 9.63 -18.30
C ASN A 31 -3.06 8.86 -16.99
N VAL A 32 -4.05 8.86 -16.10
CA VAL A 32 -3.99 8.07 -14.85
C VAL A 32 -3.74 6.59 -15.15
N ARG A 33 -4.50 5.99 -16.08
CA ARG A 33 -4.36 4.58 -16.46
C ARG A 33 -2.98 4.23 -17.02
N LYS A 34 -2.42 5.09 -17.88
CA LYS A 34 -1.07 4.91 -18.43
C LYS A 34 0.01 4.96 -17.34
N HIS A 35 -0.14 5.86 -16.37
CA HIS A 35 0.91 6.11 -15.37
C HIS A 35 0.87 5.16 -14.17
N ILE A 36 -0.26 4.53 -13.86
CA ILE A 36 -0.36 3.57 -12.73
C ILE A 36 0.79 2.54 -12.76
N HIS A 37 1.05 1.91 -13.92
CA HIS A 37 2.10 0.91 -14.05
C HIS A 37 3.53 1.49 -14.01
N SER A 38 3.69 2.80 -14.20
CA SER A 38 4.98 3.48 -14.01
C SER A 38 5.25 3.86 -12.55
N CYS A 39 4.18 3.99 -11.73
CA CYS A 39 4.28 4.40 -10.33
C CYS A 39 4.41 3.21 -9.37
N PHE A 40 3.89 2.04 -9.74
CA PHE A 40 3.82 0.86 -8.87
C PHE A 40 4.47 -0.34 -9.54
N THR A 41 5.37 -1.03 -8.82
CA THR A 41 6.01 -2.27 -9.29
C THR A 41 4.99 -3.38 -9.54
N ASN A 42 4.04 -3.53 -8.60
CA ASN A 42 2.98 -4.53 -8.68
C ASN A 42 1.63 -3.84 -8.42
N VAL A 43 0.63 -4.14 -9.24
CA VAL A 43 -0.76 -3.66 -9.08
C VAL A 43 -1.67 -4.87 -9.12
N ASN A 44 -2.29 -5.19 -7.98
CA ASN A 44 -3.15 -6.34 -7.82
C ASN A 44 -4.58 -5.92 -7.47
N CYS A 45 -5.56 -6.78 -7.74
CA CYS A 45 -6.95 -6.58 -7.32
C CYS A 45 -7.52 -7.89 -6.78
N PHE A 46 -8.26 -7.81 -5.68
CA PHE A 46 -8.89 -8.96 -5.02
C PHE A 46 -10.37 -8.63 -4.79
N LEU A 47 -11.28 -9.49 -5.25
CA LEU A 47 -12.72 -9.28 -5.10
C LEU A 47 -13.24 -10.01 -3.85
N LEU A 48 -13.63 -9.24 -2.84
CA LEU A 48 -14.18 -9.76 -1.60
C LEU A 48 -15.73 -9.76 -1.68
N PRO A 49 -16.43 -10.83 -1.25
CA PRO A 49 -17.89 -10.84 -1.19
C PRO A 49 -18.41 -9.91 -0.10
N HIS A 50 -19.73 -9.70 -0.06
CA HIS A 50 -20.36 -8.92 1.00
C HIS A 50 -20.30 -9.71 2.34
N PRO A 51 -19.97 -9.08 3.48
CA PRO A 51 -19.77 -9.79 4.76
C PRO A 51 -21.08 -10.30 5.41
N GLY A 52 -22.22 -9.90 4.87
CA GLY A 52 -23.56 -10.22 5.38
C GLY A 52 -24.25 -9.01 5.99
N LEU A 53 -25.60 -8.97 5.98
CA LEU A 53 -26.36 -7.80 6.43
C LEU A 53 -26.13 -7.50 7.92
N LYS A 54 -25.98 -8.53 8.77
CA LYS A 54 -25.69 -8.35 10.20
C LYS A 54 -24.44 -7.51 10.43
N VAL A 55 -23.39 -7.75 9.65
CA VAL A 55 -22.15 -6.96 9.71
C VAL A 55 -22.36 -5.57 9.11
N ALA A 56 -23.04 -5.47 7.97
CA ALA A 56 -23.18 -4.21 7.24
C ALA A 56 -24.12 -3.19 7.88
N THR A 57 -25.10 -3.62 8.67
CA THR A 57 -26.15 -2.73 9.21
C THR A 57 -26.16 -2.61 10.72
N SER A 58 -25.46 -3.49 11.46
CA SER A 58 -25.47 -3.46 12.92
C SER A 58 -24.50 -2.41 13.46
N PRO A 59 -24.97 -1.41 14.23
CA PRO A 59 -24.09 -0.48 14.94
C PRO A 59 -23.33 -1.13 16.10
N ASN A 60 -23.75 -2.34 16.51
CA ASN A 60 -23.21 -3.05 17.68
C ASN A 60 -22.52 -4.37 17.28
N PHE A 61 -22.06 -4.50 16.03
CA PHE A 61 -21.31 -5.68 15.61
C PHE A 61 -20.00 -5.81 16.41
N ASP A 62 -19.79 -6.95 17.05
CA ASP A 62 -18.68 -7.21 17.97
C ASP A 62 -17.63 -8.19 17.41
N GLY A 63 -17.70 -8.54 16.12
CA GLY A 63 -16.72 -9.39 15.44
C GLY A 63 -16.97 -10.90 15.51
N ARG A 64 -18.11 -11.35 16.05
CA ARG A 64 -18.42 -12.80 16.13
C ARG A 64 -18.48 -13.47 14.75
N LEU A 65 -17.74 -14.57 14.61
CA LEU A 65 -17.60 -15.31 13.35
C LEU A 65 -18.93 -15.89 12.81
N ASN A 66 -19.87 -16.23 13.70
CA ASN A 66 -21.16 -16.80 13.32
C ASN A 66 -22.10 -15.76 12.66
N ASP A 67 -21.82 -14.47 12.84
CA ASP A 67 -22.60 -13.38 12.23
C ASP A 67 -22.01 -12.91 10.89
N ILE A 68 -20.86 -13.45 10.50
CA ILE A 68 -20.18 -13.17 9.23
C ILE A 68 -20.52 -14.26 8.22
N ALA A 69 -20.87 -13.86 7.00
CA ALA A 69 -21.16 -14.76 5.88
C ALA A 69 -19.98 -15.71 5.58
N ASP A 70 -20.28 -16.97 5.28
CA ASP A 70 -19.27 -18.01 5.07
C ASP A 70 -18.36 -17.73 3.88
N GLU A 71 -18.92 -17.30 2.74
CA GLU A 71 -18.12 -16.93 1.55
C GLU A 71 -17.11 -15.81 1.86
N PHE A 72 -17.47 -14.86 2.73
CA PHE A 72 -16.54 -13.80 3.17
C PHE A 72 -15.40 -14.37 3.97
N LYS A 73 -15.69 -15.25 4.93
CA LYS A 73 -14.65 -15.92 5.72
C LYS A 73 -13.73 -16.76 4.85
N ASP A 74 -14.26 -17.45 3.84
CA ASP A 74 -13.47 -18.29 2.95
C ASP A 74 -12.55 -17.49 2.02
N GLN A 75 -13.01 -16.33 1.54
CA GLN A 75 -12.16 -15.41 0.78
C GLN A 75 -11.15 -14.69 1.68
N LEU A 76 -11.51 -14.38 2.93
CA LEU A 76 -10.59 -13.80 3.90
C LEU A 76 -9.43 -14.75 4.24
N LYS A 77 -9.70 -16.05 4.37
CA LYS A 77 -8.66 -17.08 4.55
C LYS A 77 -7.65 -17.13 3.39
N GLN A 78 -8.01 -16.64 2.20
CA GLN A 78 -7.11 -16.54 1.05
C GLN A 78 -6.41 -15.18 1.00
N LEU A 79 -7.15 -14.09 1.25
CA LEU A 79 -6.63 -12.72 1.22
C LEU A 79 -5.53 -12.50 2.26
N ILE A 80 -5.74 -12.96 3.50
CA ILE A 80 -4.80 -12.67 4.59
C ILE A 80 -3.41 -13.28 4.32
N PRO A 81 -3.28 -14.57 3.97
CA PRO A 81 -1.98 -15.12 3.57
C PRO A 81 -1.42 -14.46 2.32
N PHE A 82 -2.25 -14.11 1.33
CA PHE A 82 -1.77 -13.42 0.13
C PHE A 82 -1.04 -12.10 0.44
N VAL A 83 -1.42 -11.40 1.51
CA VAL A 83 -0.79 -10.14 1.92
C VAL A 83 0.30 -10.33 2.97
N LEU A 84 0.12 -11.27 3.91
CA LEU A 84 0.91 -11.34 5.15
C LEU A 84 1.71 -12.63 5.31
N ASP A 85 1.63 -13.59 4.38
CA ASP A 85 2.50 -14.76 4.42
C ASP A 85 3.97 -14.30 4.34
N PRO A 86 4.89 -14.90 5.12
CA PRO A 86 6.30 -14.50 5.12
C PRO A 86 6.95 -14.49 3.73
N SER A 87 6.49 -15.34 2.80
CA SER A 87 6.99 -15.35 1.42
C SER A 87 6.47 -14.18 0.57
N GLN A 88 5.40 -13.52 1.00
CA GLN A 88 4.76 -12.40 0.33
C GLN A 88 5.15 -11.04 0.95
N LEU A 89 5.82 -11.03 2.10
CA LEU A 89 6.22 -9.79 2.77
C LEU A 89 7.23 -9.01 1.93
N LEU A 90 6.87 -7.76 1.60
CA LEU A 90 7.72 -6.84 0.88
C LEU A 90 8.32 -5.82 1.86
N GLU A 91 9.65 -5.82 1.97
CA GLU A 91 10.36 -4.78 2.69
C GLU A 91 10.14 -3.42 1.99
N LYS A 92 9.95 -2.36 2.78
CA LYS A 92 9.75 -1.04 2.19
C LYS A 92 11.02 -0.60 1.47
N GLU A 93 10.89 -0.30 0.18
CA GLU A 93 11.96 0.28 -0.62
C GLU A 93 11.70 1.74 -0.94
N ILE A 94 12.77 2.54 -0.86
CA ILE A 94 12.82 3.93 -1.31
C ILE A 94 14.13 4.12 -2.08
N ASN A 95 14.04 4.65 -3.31
CA ASN A 95 15.18 4.83 -4.20
C ASN A 95 16.03 3.54 -4.38
N GLY A 96 15.36 2.39 -4.52
CA GLY A 96 15.98 1.07 -4.68
C GLY A 96 16.69 0.52 -3.43
N SER A 97 16.56 1.18 -2.29
CA SER A 97 17.18 0.75 -1.03
C SER A 97 16.11 0.33 -0.01
N LYS A 98 16.37 -0.78 0.68
CA LYS A 98 15.51 -1.26 1.78
C LYS A 98 15.59 -0.33 2.97
N VAL A 99 14.44 -0.01 3.55
CA VAL A 99 14.28 0.95 4.63
C VAL A 99 14.06 0.24 5.95
N THR A 100 14.91 0.54 6.94
CA THR A 100 14.76 0.03 8.31
C THR A 100 13.63 0.77 9.05
N CYS A 101 13.13 0.22 10.16
CA CYS A 101 12.12 0.91 10.98
C CYS A 101 12.57 2.31 11.44
N ARG A 102 13.85 2.47 11.77
CA ARG A 102 14.43 3.76 12.15
C ARG A 102 14.48 4.73 10.96
N GLY A 103 14.89 4.25 9.79
CA GLY A 103 14.87 5.05 8.57
C GLY A 103 13.45 5.50 8.22
N LEU A 104 12.46 4.61 8.36
CA LEU A 104 11.05 4.91 8.08
C LEU A 104 10.53 6.09 8.91
N LEU A 105 10.95 6.20 10.17
CA LEU A 105 10.60 7.34 11.04
C LEU A 105 11.08 8.69 10.47
N GLU A 106 12.26 8.73 9.86
CA GLU A 106 12.78 9.97 9.26
C GLU A 106 11.95 10.38 8.03
N TYR A 107 11.49 9.41 7.22
CA TYR A 107 10.54 9.70 6.14
C TYR A 107 9.21 10.23 6.65
N PHE A 108 8.64 9.66 7.72
CA PHE A 108 7.42 10.19 8.34
C PHE A 108 7.56 11.67 8.75
N LYS A 109 8.67 12.01 9.42
CA LYS A 109 8.96 13.39 9.85
C LYS A 109 9.16 14.35 8.69
N ALA A 110 9.81 13.90 7.61
CA ALA A 110 10.02 14.73 6.44
C ALA A 110 8.70 14.97 5.69
N TYR A 111 7.94 13.91 5.42
CA TYR A 111 6.68 14.01 4.69
C TYR A 111 5.64 14.85 5.41
N ILE A 112 5.47 14.69 6.73
CA ILE A 112 4.48 15.48 7.47
C ILE A 112 4.77 16.99 7.37
N LYS A 113 6.04 17.41 7.36
CA LYS A 113 6.42 18.83 7.23
C LYS A 113 6.02 19.42 5.88
N ILE A 114 6.08 18.63 4.81
CA ILE A 114 5.69 19.08 3.47
C ILE A 114 4.18 19.25 3.38
N TYR A 115 3.41 18.35 4.01
CA TYR A 115 1.96 18.37 4.01
C TYR A 115 1.33 19.31 5.05
N GLN A 116 2.13 20.09 5.78
CA GLN A 116 1.63 21.08 6.74
C GLN A 116 1.12 22.38 6.09
N GLY A 117 1.39 22.60 4.81
CA GLY A 117 0.84 23.74 4.06
C GLY A 117 -0.65 23.59 3.76
N GLU A 118 -1.30 24.68 3.37
CA GLU A 118 -2.73 24.68 2.99
C GLU A 118 -2.98 23.99 1.64
N ASP A 119 -1.96 23.97 0.77
CA ASP A 119 -2.03 23.36 -0.56
C ASP A 119 -1.33 21.99 -0.61
N LEU A 120 -1.78 21.14 -1.54
CA LEU A 120 -1.06 19.92 -1.87
C LEU A 120 0.36 20.25 -2.35
N PRO A 121 1.39 19.56 -1.85
CA PRO A 121 2.75 19.88 -2.21
C PRO A 121 3.01 19.53 -3.67
N HIS A 122 3.74 20.42 -4.34
CA HIS A 122 4.17 20.17 -5.71
C HIS A 122 5.07 18.91 -5.76
N PRO A 123 4.96 18.04 -6.79
CA PRO A 123 5.81 16.86 -6.94
C PRO A 123 7.32 17.10 -6.77
N LYS A 124 7.82 18.27 -7.18
CA LYS A 124 9.22 18.67 -6.97
C LYS A 124 9.59 18.75 -5.49
N SER A 125 8.71 19.28 -4.65
CA SER A 125 8.88 19.37 -3.20
C SER A 125 8.83 17.98 -2.55
N MET A 126 7.97 17.08 -3.03
CA MET A 126 7.92 15.69 -2.56
C MET A 126 9.23 14.92 -2.87
N LEU A 127 9.79 15.11 -4.06
CA LEU A 127 11.08 14.51 -4.44
C LEU A 127 12.22 15.01 -3.55
N LEU A 128 12.31 16.33 -3.32
CA LEU A 128 13.36 16.92 -2.47
C LEU A 128 13.33 16.38 -1.05
N ALA A 129 12.14 16.32 -0.44
CA ALA A 129 12.04 15.80 0.92
C ALA A 129 12.29 14.29 1.01
N THR A 130 11.98 13.52 -0.05
CA THR A 130 12.37 12.11 -0.14
C THR A 130 13.89 11.98 -0.13
N ALA A 131 14.60 12.85 -0.84
CA ALA A 131 16.07 12.88 -0.85
C ALA A 131 16.65 13.31 0.51
N GLU A 132 16.09 14.33 1.16
CA GLU A 132 16.50 14.75 2.50
C GLU A 132 16.32 13.63 3.53
N ALA A 133 15.15 12.99 3.56
CA ALA A 133 14.88 11.87 4.45
C ALA A 133 15.81 10.67 4.21
N ASN A 134 16.13 10.38 2.95
CA ASN A 134 17.08 9.33 2.58
C ASN A 134 18.47 9.60 3.18
N ASN A 135 18.96 10.84 3.08
CA ASN A 135 20.25 11.22 3.64
C ASN A 135 20.24 11.20 5.17
N LEU A 136 19.16 11.66 5.82
CA LEU A 136 19.00 11.61 7.27
C LEU A 136 18.97 10.17 7.80
N ALA A 137 18.28 9.25 7.10
CA ALA A 137 18.26 7.84 7.44
C ALA A 137 19.66 7.21 7.37
N ALA A 138 20.46 7.58 6.36
CA ALA A 138 21.85 7.13 6.24
C ALA A 138 22.72 7.67 7.39
N VAL A 139 22.60 8.95 7.74
CA VAL A 139 23.31 9.55 8.87
C VAL A 139 22.96 8.88 10.19
N ALA A 140 21.67 8.63 10.45
CA ALA A 140 21.21 7.96 11.66
C ALA A 140 21.79 6.53 11.75
N SER A 141 21.77 5.79 10.64
CA SER A 141 22.31 4.42 10.58
C SER A 141 23.82 4.39 10.84
N ALA A 142 24.59 5.31 10.23
CA ALA A 142 26.03 5.43 10.45
C ALA A 142 26.36 5.81 11.90
N LYS A 143 25.58 6.72 12.49
CA LYS A 143 25.71 7.12 13.89
C LYS A 143 25.50 5.92 14.82
N ASP A 144 24.43 5.16 14.63
CA ASP A 144 24.14 3.98 15.45
C ASP A 144 25.23 2.91 15.38
N LEU A 145 25.76 2.67 14.19
CA LEU A 145 26.87 1.73 13.99
C LEU A 145 28.09 2.16 14.83
N TYR A 146 28.41 3.46 14.82
CA TYR A 146 29.50 4.00 15.63
C TYR A 146 29.24 3.82 17.14
N TYR A 147 28.08 4.26 17.65
CA TYR A 147 27.76 4.15 19.08
C TYR A 147 27.77 2.69 19.56
N SER A 148 27.11 1.79 18.83
CA SER A 148 27.04 0.38 19.21
C SER A 148 28.37 -0.34 19.13
N SER A 149 29.30 0.10 18.27
CA SER A 149 30.65 -0.45 18.21
C SER A 149 31.53 0.09 19.33
N MET A 150 31.40 1.39 19.66
CA MET A 150 32.16 2.03 20.72
C MET A 150 31.71 1.62 22.12
N GLU A 151 30.43 1.32 22.35
CA GLU A 151 29.93 0.81 23.63
C GLU A 151 30.43 -0.62 23.97
N LYS A 152 30.94 -1.35 22.97
CA LYS A 152 31.48 -2.71 23.13
C LYS A 152 32.98 -2.74 23.42
N ILE A 153 33.65 -1.60 23.34
CA ILE A 153 35.08 -1.41 23.66
C ILE A 153 35.18 -0.91 25.10
#